data_AF-R7Q3V9-F1
#
_entry.id   AF-R7Q3V9-F1
#
_cell.length_a   1.000
_cell.length_b   1.000
_cell.length_c   1.000
_cell.angle_alpha   90.00
_cell.angle_beta   90.00
_cell.angle_gamma   90.00
#
_symmetry.space_group_name_H-M   'P 1'
#
loop_
_entity.id
_entity.type
_entity.pdbx_description
1 polymer ?
#
loop_
_entity_poly.entity_id
_entity_poly.type
_entity_poly.pdbx_seq_one_letter_code
_entity_poly.pdbx_strand_id
1 'polypeptide(L)'
;MTTQEVITVEWPQLPQRSVWRDIAASTLPSKETNPDTLSTNAPRLSETPAGEQRGGWEYLDHTADVQIHSWGANLEEAFGAAVVGMFGYMVELPEIKDDLQMDVVVSGHNKETLLFNFMQECLYIFLTESYVMKEIIVNEIEEANGSAVNFDTDKFKLTAVARGGLFDATKHSQGTEVKAVTYSNLQVVDKEEGRVETYVIVDI
;
A
#
# COMPACT_ATOMS: atom_id res chain seq x y z
N MET A 1 22.53 -43.96 -22.74
CA MET A 1 22.35 -42.50 -22.87
C MET A 1 20.85 -42.28 -22.96
N THR A 2 20.23 -41.89 -21.85
CA THR A 2 18.77 -41.80 -21.74
C THR A 2 18.41 -40.32 -21.77
N THR A 3 17.73 -39.89 -22.83
CA THR A 3 17.28 -38.52 -23.02
C THR A 3 16.09 -38.27 -22.09
N GLN A 4 16.20 -37.30 -21.18
CA GLN A 4 15.07 -36.85 -20.36
C GLN A 4 14.15 -35.98 -21.20
N GLU A 5 12.87 -36.34 -21.26
CA GLU A 5 11.81 -35.49 -21.81
C GLU A 5 11.51 -34.35 -20.83
N VAL A 6 11.62 -33.11 -21.33
CA VAL A 6 11.21 -31.90 -20.60
C VAL A 6 9.70 -31.80 -20.72
N ILE A 7 9.00 -31.96 -19.59
CA ILE A 7 7.55 -31.73 -19.50
C ILE A 7 7.35 -30.22 -19.38
N THR A 8 6.90 -29.58 -20.46
CA THR A 8 6.44 -28.19 -20.45
C THR A 8 5.01 -28.16 -19.92
N VAL A 9 4.80 -27.61 -18.73
CA VAL A 9 3.46 -27.34 -18.19
C VAL A 9 3.03 -25.97 -18.70
N GLU A 10 2.08 -25.93 -19.63
CA GLU A 10 1.42 -24.69 -20.03
C GLU A 10 0.42 -24.27 -18.96
N TRP A 11 0.66 -23.11 -18.35
CA TRP A 11 -0.26 -22.49 -17.41
C TRP A 11 -1.38 -21.76 -18.18
N PRO A 12 -2.66 -21.97 -17.83
CA PRO A 12 -3.76 -21.24 -18.45
C PRO A 12 -3.59 -19.74 -18.18
N GLN A 13 -3.66 -18.94 -19.24
CA GLN A 13 -3.62 -17.48 -19.16
C GLN A 13 -4.78 -17.00 -18.28
N LEU A 14 -4.46 -16.41 -17.13
CA LEU A 14 -5.46 -15.83 -16.23
C LEU A 14 -6.14 -14.63 -16.91
N PRO A 15 -7.44 -14.40 -16.67
CA PRO A 15 -8.15 -13.28 -17.27
C PRO A 15 -7.53 -11.96 -16.81
N GLN A 16 -7.16 -11.12 -17.77
CA GLN A 16 -6.70 -9.76 -17.54
C GLN A 16 -7.81 -8.98 -16.80
N ARG A 17 -7.51 -8.55 -15.57
CA ARG A 17 -8.35 -7.63 -14.80
C ARG A 17 -8.33 -6.27 -15.53
N SER A 18 -9.42 -5.90 -16.22
CA SER A 18 -9.56 -4.55 -16.82
C SER A 18 -9.93 -3.52 -15.74
N VAL A 19 -9.02 -3.27 -14.80
CA VAL A 19 -9.35 -2.53 -13.56
C VAL A 19 -8.73 -1.13 -13.54
N TRP A 20 -7.78 -0.84 -14.44
CA TRP A 20 -7.17 0.48 -14.57
C TRP A 20 -8.14 1.50 -15.15
N ARG A 21 -8.17 2.67 -14.53
CA ARG A 21 -8.86 3.84 -15.06
C ARG A 21 -7.89 5.01 -15.12
N ASP A 22 -7.90 5.72 -16.24
CA ASP A 22 -7.17 6.97 -16.39
C ASP A 22 -7.75 8.02 -15.43
N ILE A 23 -6.87 8.82 -14.82
CA ILE A 23 -7.30 9.95 -13.99
C ILE A 23 -7.83 11.05 -14.93
N ALA A 24 -9.16 11.17 -15.05
CA ALA A 24 -9.79 12.30 -15.72
C ALA A 24 -9.59 13.56 -14.86
N ALA A 25 -8.98 14.60 -15.43
CA ALA A 25 -8.54 15.80 -14.74
C ALA A 25 -9.66 16.46 -13.89
N SER A 26 -9.56 16.36 -12.57
CA SER A 26 -10.30 17.18 -11.62
C SER A 26 -9.33 18.23 -11.05
N THR A 27 -9.71 19.49 -11.21
CA THR A 27 -8.95 20.74 -11.03
C THR A 27 -8.19 20.87 -9.70
N LEU A 28 -6.88 21.07 -9.76
CA LEU A 28 -6.06 21.61 -8.66
C LEU A 28 -5.66 23.07 -8.96
N PRO A 29 -5.65 23.98 -7.96
CA PRO A 29 -5.20 25.35 -8.15
C PRO A 29 -3.67 25.43 -8.23
N SER A 30 -3.20 26.32 -9.11
CA SER A 30 -1.79 26.61 -9.37
C SER A 30 -1.09 27.29 -8.18
N LYS A 31 0.19 26.97 -7.95
CA LYS A 31 1.10 27.90 -7.29
C LYS A 31 2.54 27.81 -7.78
N GLU A 32 3.12 29.00 -7.85
CA GLU A 32 4.35 29.43 -8.52
C GLU A 32 5.64 29.00 -7.80
N THR A 33 6.74 29.10 -8.56
CA THR A 33 8.13 28.74 -8.27
C THR A 33 8.90 29.83 -7.50
N ASN A 34 9.88 29.45 -6.66
CA ASN A 34 11.33 29.77 -6.78
C ASN A 34 12.17 29.24 -5.56
N PRO A 35 13.54 29.24 -5.57
CA PRO A 35 14.35 28.11 -5.09
C PRO A 35 15.35 28.51 -3.97
N ASP A 36 16.29 27.59 -3.68
CA ASP A 36 17.56 27.72 -2.94
C ASP A 36 17.57 27.42 -1.43
N THR A 37 18.03 26.23 -1.02
CA THR A 37 19.43 25.95 -0.57
C THR A 37 19.59 24.64 0.25
N LEU A 38 20.53 23.79 -0.21
CA LEU A 38 21.55 22.98 0.50
C LEU A 38 21.24 22.13 1.77
N SER A 39 21.16 20.81 1.52
CA SER A 39 21.81 19.65 2.19
C SER A 39 22.19 19.68 3.69
N THR A 40 21.57 18.79 4.46
CA THR A 40 22.22 17.89 5.46
C THR A 40 21.40 16.61 5.62
N ASN A 41 22.06 15.44 5.59
CA ASN A 41 21.45 14.10 5.77
C ASN A 41 20.89 13.90 7.19
N ALA A 42 19.58 13.62 7.26
CA ALA A 42 18.81 13.15 8.42
C ALA A 42 17.71 12.20 7.90
N PRO A 43 17.12 11.29 8.70
CA PRO A 43 16.17 10.28 8.21
C PRO A 43 15.02 10.94 7.45
N ARG A 44 14.74 10.47 6.22
CA ARG A 44 13.73 11.07 5.33
C ARG A 44 12.33 10.89 5.92
N LEU A 45 11.84 11.92 6.61
CA LEU A 45 10.42 12.19 6.72
C LEU A 45 9.93 12.55 5.31
N SER A 46 9.06 11.74 4.71
CA SER A 46 8.40 12.09 3.45
C SER A 46 7.34 13.15 3.73
N GLU A 47 7.68 14.42 3.60
CA GLU A 47 6.71 15.52 3.59
C GLU A 47 6.08 15.64 2.19
N THR A 48 4.80 15.32 2.06
CA THR A 48 3.99 15.52 0.83
C THR A 48 3.18 16.83 0.95
N PRO A 49 2.95 17.62 -0.12
CA PRO A 49 2.43 18.97 0.00
C PRO A 49 0.92 19.04 0.32
N ALA A 50 0.60 19.87 1.33
CA ALA A 50 -0.64 20.61 1.60
C ALA A 50 -1.95 20.13 0.93
N GLY A 51 -2.52 19.07 1.52
CA GLY A 51 -3.90 18.62 1.32
C GLY A 51 -4.34 17.73 2.48
N GLU A 52 -4.16 18.22 3.72
CA GLU A 52 -4.74 17.68 4.97
C GLU A 52 -4.68 16.15 5.18
N GLN A 53 -3.57 15.49 4.83
CA GLN A 53 -3.24 14.17 5.39
C GLN A 53 -2.42 14.39 6.67
N ARG A 54 -2.95 13.97 7.84
CA ARG A 54 -2.22 13.98 9.12
C ARG A 54 -1.48 12.67 9.38
N GLY A 55 -1.58 11.72 8.46
CA GLY A 55 -0.91 10.42 8.52
C GLY A 55 0.53 10.44 8.02
N GLY A 56 1.26 9.39 8.36
CA GLY A 56 2.66 9.20 7.97
C GLY A 56 3.13 7.80 8.32
N TRP A 57 4.38 7.49 7.97
CA TRP A 57 5.01 6.22 8.31
C TRP A 57 6.50 6.40 8.58
N GLU A 58 7.07 5.43 9.28
CA GLU A 58 8.50 5.27 9.50
C GLU A 58 8.87 3.78 9.50
N TYR A 59 10.16 3.51 9.34
CA TYR A 59 10.70 2.15 9.37
C TYR A 59 11.46 1.94 10.68
N LEU A 60 11.14 0.84 11.35
CA LEU A 60 11.82 0.42 12.57
C LEU A 60 12.64 -0.84 12.28
N ASP A 61 13.88 -0.86 12.77
CA ASP A 61 14.76 -2.02 12.62
C ASP A 61 14.19 -3.23 13.38
N HIS A 62 13.98 -4.32 12.65
CA HIS A 62 13.67 -5.63 13.20
C HIS A 62 14.76 -6.62 12.77
N THR A 63 15.06 -7.62 13.60
CA THR A 63 16.34 -8.37 13.53
C THR A 63 16.71 -8.99 12.17
N ALA A 64 15.74 -9.26 11.30
CA ALA A 64 15.95 -9.76 9.93
C ALA A 64 14.94 -9.21 8.90
N ASP A 65 14.00 -8.39 9.34
CA ASP A 65 12.85 -7.90 8.56
C ASP A 65 12.76 -6.37 8.75
N VAL A 66 11.79 -5.74 8.11
CA VAL A 66 11.45 -4.34 8.43
C VAL A 66 10.08 -4.26 9.08
N GLN A 67 9.98 -3.45 10.14
CA GLN A 67 8.69 -3.10 10.71
C GLN A 67 8.27 -1.74 10.18
N ILE A 68 7.13 -1.70 9.51
CA ILE A 68 6.47 -0.47 9.07
C ILE A 68 5.59 0.01 10.22
N HIS A 69 5.91 1.18 10.76
CA HIS A 69 5.06 1.89 11.71
C HIS A 69 4.34 3.00 10.95
N SER A 70 3.01 2.99 10.92
CA SER A 70 2.21 4.03 10.28
C SER A 70 1.21 4.65 11.24
N TRP A 71 0.74 5.85 10.90
CA TRP A 71 -0.27 6.54 11.68
C TRP A 71 -1.20 7.40 10.85
N GLY A 72 -2.33 7.79 11.44
CA GLY A 72 -3.34 8.67 10.87
C GLY A 72 -4.26 9.28 11.92
N ALA A 73 -5.06 10.27 11.53
CA ALA A 73 -6.10 10.85 12.39
C ALA A 73 -7.31 9.91 12.57
N ASN A 74 -7.38 8.84 11.79
CA ASN A 74 -8.39 7.79 11.84
C ASN A 74 -7.79 6.48 11.29
N LEU A 75 -8.60 5.42 11.29
CA LEU A 75 -8.18 4.09 10.87
C LEU A 75 -7.85 4.06 9.37
N GLU A 76 -8.64 4.79 8.58
CA GLU A 76 -8.54 4.96 7.14
C GLU A 76 -7.17 5.54 6.73
N GLU A 77 -6.77 6.64 7.35
CA GLU A 77 -5.49 7.30 7.11
C GLU A 77 -4.31 6.40 7.53
N ALA A 78 -4.40 5.74 8.69
CA ALA A 78 -3.32 4.88 9.18
C ALA A 78 -3.10 3.66 8.27
N PHE A 79 -4.18 3.08 7.74
CA PHE A 79 -4.12 1.95 6.81
C PHE A 79 -3.58 2.38 5.45
N GLY A 80 -4.02 3.52 4.93
CA GLY A 80 -3.48 4.11 3.71
C GLY A 80 -1.97 4.35 3.83
N ALA A 81 -1.54 4.96 4.94
CA ALA A 81 -0.13 5.22 5.22
C ALA A 81 0.70 3.93 5.35
N ALA A 82 0.14 2.83 5.87
CA ALA A 82 0.84 1.54 5.94
C ALA A 82 1.18 1.00 4.54
N VAL A 83 0.21 1.06 3.61
CA VAL A 83 0.41 0.63 2.22
C VAL A 83 1.40 1.52 1.49
N VAL A 84 1.26 2.85 1.60
CA VAL A 84 2.21 3.79 0.99
C VAL A 84 3.62 3.58 1.56
N GLY A 85 3.73 3.34 2.86
CA GLY A 85 5.00 3.03 3.52
C GLY A 85 5.65 1.75 3.02
N MET A 86 4.87 0.71 2.74
CA MET A 86 5.35 -0.52 2.11
C MET A 86 5.91 -0.25 0.71
N PHE A 87 5.18 0.50 -0.13
CA PHE A 87 5.66 0.85 -1.47
C PHE A 87 6.87 1.78 -1.45
N GLY A 88 6.93 2.73 -0.51
CA GLY A 88 8.11 3.59 -0.32
C GLY A 88 9.37 2.84 0.07
N TYR A 89 9.24 1.63 0.62
CA TYR A 89 10.38 0.75 0.91
C TYR A 89 10.86 -0.01 -0.34
N MET A 90 9.93 -0.32 -1.25
CA MET A 90 10.19 -1.07 -2.47
C MET A 90 10.66 -0.19 -3.64
N VAL A 91 10.18 1.06 -3.74
CA VAL A 91 10.36 1.92 -4.91
C VAL A 91 10.43 3.39 -4.48
N GLU A 92 11.24 4.20 -5.17
CA GLU A 92 11.23 5.66 -5.03
C GLU A 92 9.93 6.25 -5.59
N LEU A 93 8.92 6.43 -4.73
CA LEU A 93 7.58 6.90 -5.10
C LEU A 93 7.55 8.18 -5.96
N PRO A 94 8.43 9.19 -5.77
CA PRO A 94 8.42 10.40 -6.61
C PRO A 94 8.65 10.12 -8.10
N GLU A 95 9.31 9.02 -8.46
CA GLU A 95 9.60 8.66 -9.85
C GLU A 95 8.39 8.03 -10.56
N ILE A 96 7.47 7.45 -9.79
CA ILE A 96 6.27 6.81 -10.33
C ILE A 96 5.28 7.86 -10.82
N LYS A 97 4.69 7.65 -11.99
CA LYS A 97 3.63 8.51 -12.50
C LYS A 97 2.35 8.32 -11.69
N ASP A 98 1.58 9.38 -11.55
CA ASP A 98 0.29 9.37 -10.89
C ASP A 98 -0.80 9.65 -11.93
N ASP A 99 -0.97 8.70 -12.85
CA ASP A 99 -1.86 8.80 -14.02
C ASP A 99 -2.93 7.71 -14.06
N LEU A 100 -2.84 6.72 -13.18
CA LEU A 100 -3.76 5.60 -13.07
C LEU A 100 -4.37 5.52 -11.68
N GLN A 101 -5.55 4.93 -11.60
CA GLN A 101 -6.18 4.56 -10.35
C GLN A 101 -6.86 3.18 -10.42
N MET A 102 -7.03 2.57 -9.25
CA MET A 102 -7.65 1.26 -9.07
C MET A 102 -8.46 1.22 -7.77
N ASP A 103 -9.59 0.52 -7.80
CA ASP A 103 -10.39 0.24 -6.59
C ASP A 103 -9.86 -1.02 -5.91
N VAL A 104 -9.62 -0.95 -4.60
CA VAL A 104 -9.23 -2.08 -3.75
C VAL A 104 -10.36 -2.35 -2.75
N VAL A 105 -10.83 -3.59 -2.70
CA VAL A 105 -11.88 -4.02 -1.78
C VAL A 105 -11.43 -5.27 -1.05
N VAL A 106 -11.37 -5.20 0.27
CA VAL A 106 -10.97 -6.32 1.12
C VAL A 106 -11.92 -6.47 2.30
N SER A 107 -12.00 -7.67 2.87
CA SER A 107 -12.74 -7.96 4.10
C SER A 107 -11.84 -8.56 5.17
N GLY A 108 -12.27 -8.51 6.43
CA GLY A 108 -11.55 -9.11 7.54
C GLY A 108 -12.42 -9.36 8.77
N HIS A 109 -11.99 -10.28 9.63
CA HIS A 109 -12.72 -10.65 10.86
C HIS A 109 -12.55 -9.62 12.00
N ASN A 110 -11.43 -8.90 12.00
CA ASN A 110 -11.08 -7.81 12.93
C ASN A 110 -10.20 -6.77 12.21
N LYS A 111 -9.83 -5.68 12.89
CA LYS A 111 -9.00 -4.60 12.32
C LYS A 111 -7.64 -5.12 11.84
N GLU A 112 -7.05 -6.04 12.58
CA GLU A 112 -5.74 -6.65 12.30
C GLU A 112 -5.74 -7.46 11.00
N THR A 113 -6.70 -8.37 10.85
CA THR A 113 -6.89 -9.16 9.62
C THR A 113 -7.28 -8.27 8.45
N LEU A 114 -8.06 -7.20 8.68
CA LEU A 114 -8.40 -6.24 7.64
C LEU A 114 -7.14 -5.53 7.11
N LEU A 115 -6.26 -5.06 8.01
CA LEU A 115 -4.98 -4.44 7.64
C LEU A 115 -4.08 -5.42 6.88
N PHE A 116 -3.96 -6.65 7.39
CA PHE A 116 -3.18 -7.70 6.76
C PHE A 116 -3.67 -7.97 5.33
N ASN A 117 -4.97 -8.21 5.16
CA ASN A 117 -5.58 -8.50 3.85
C ASN A 117 -5.43 -7.30 2.92
N PHE A 118 -5.54 -6.07 3.43
CA PHE A 118 -5.37 -4.85 2.64
C PHE A 118 -3.95 -4.73 2.09
N MET A 119 -2.94 -4.79 2.96
CA MET A 119 -1.54 -4.70 2.53
C MET A 119 -1.15 -5.88 1.62
N GLN A 120 -1.64 -7.08 1.92
CA GLN A 120 -1.35 -8.27 1.12
C GLN A 120 -1.98 -8.21 -0.28
N GLU A 121 -3.22 -7.71 -0.42
CA GLU A 121 -3.84 -7.51 -1.74
C GLU A 121 -3.08 -6.43 -2.54
N CYS A 122 -2.68 -5.32 -1.88
CA CYS A 122 -1.85 -4.29 -2.52
C CYS A 122 -0.49 -4.83 -3.00
N LEU A 123 0.17 -5.66 -2.19
CA LEU A 123 1.41 -6.34 -2.57
C LEU A 123 1.18 -7.31 -3.72
N TYR A 124 0.10 -8.09 -3.69
CA TYR A 124 -0.27 -9.01 -4.76
C TYR A 124 -0.45 -8.29 -6.10
N ILE A 125 -1.13 -7.14 -6.10
CA ILE A 125 -1.33 -6.34 -7.30
C ILE A 125 0.01 -5.83 -7.85
N PHE A 126 0.91 -5.38 -6.98
CA PHE A 126 2.26 -5.02 -7.43
C PHE A 126 3.02 -6.20 -8.04
N LEU A 127 3.01 -7.38 -7.40
CA LEU A 127 3.73 -8.55 -7.89
C LEU A 127 3.19 -9.09 -9.22
N THR A 128 1.89 -8.93 -9.47
CA THR A 128 1.24 -9.45 -10.68
C THR A 128 1.15 -8.43 -11.81
N GLU A 129 1.01 -7.15 -11.49
CA GLU A 129 0.70 -6.10 -12.46
C GLU A 129 1.75 -4.98 -12.47
N SER A 130 2.76 -5.04 -11.60
CA SER A 130 3.80 -4.00 -11.45
C SER A 130 3.22 -2.63 -11.11
N TYR A 131 2.01 -2.56 -10.52
CA TYR A 131 1.38 -1.30 -10.16
C TYR A 131 1.86 -0.82 -8.79
N VAL A 132 2.41 0.40 -8.74
CA VAL A 132 2.90 1.03 -7.52
C VAL A 132 1.90 2.06 -7.05
N MET A 133 1.48 1.93 -5.79
CA MET A 133 0.48 2.80 -5.17
C MET A 133 1.18 3.93 -4.44
N LYS A 134 1.07 5.15 -4.96
CA LYS A 134 1.67 6.36 -4.38
C LYS A 134 0.78 7.04 -3.35
N GLU A 135 -0.53 6.97 -3.60
CA GLU A 135 -1.55 7.54 -2.72
C GLU A 135 -2.65 6.50 -2.55
N ILE A 136 -3.13 6.36 -1.32
CA ILE A 136 -4.26 5.51 -0.98
C ILE A 136 -5.32 6.37 -0.31
N ILE A 137 -6.52 6.35 -0.86
CA ILE A 137 -7.70 6.98 -0.28
C ILE A 137 -8.61 5.85 0.19
N VAL A 138 -8.62 5.58 1.49
CA VAL A 138 -9.59 4.65 2.08
C VAL A 138 -10.92 5.38 2.23
N ASN A 139 -11.92 4.97 1.44
CA ASN A 139 -13.21 5.65 1.39
C ASN A 139 -14.07 5.31 2.60
N GLU A 140 -14.08 4.03 2.98
CA GLU A 140 -14.96 3.52 4.03
C GLU A 140 -14.43 2.21 4.61
N ILE A 141 -14.52 2.11 5.95
CA ILE A 141 -14.36 0.86 6.70
C ILE A 141 -15.70 0.56 7.39
N GLU A 142 -16.48 -0.34 6.80
CA GLU A 142 -17.80 -0.74 7.32
C GLU A 142 -17.65 -1.89 8.32
N GLU A 143 -18.22 -1.73 9.52
CA GLU A 143 -18.45 -2.84 10.45
C GLU A 143 -19.85 -3.43 10.23
N ALA A 144 -19.90 -4.70 9.83
CA ALA A 144 -21.14 -5.41 9.55
C ALA A 144 -21.83 -5.82 10.86
N ASN A 145 -22.79 -5.02 11.28
CA ASN A 145 -23.68 -5.33 12.39
C ASN A 145 -24.80 -6.29 11.96
N GLY A 146 -24.47 -7.56 11.76
CA GLY A 146 -25.47 -8.65 11.84
C GLY A 146 -26.12 -9.16 10.55
N SER A 147 -25.52 -9.00 9.37
CA SER A 147 -25.87 -9.86 8.22
C SER A 147 -24.76 -9.91 7.18
N ALA A 148 -24.12 -11.09 7.13
CA ALA A 148 -23.35 -11.65 6.04
C ALA A 148 -22.55 -10.64 5.20
N VAL A 149 -21.36 -10.29 5.68
CA VAL A 149 -20.23 -10.16 4.76
C VAL A 149 -20.04 -11.57 4.18
N ASN A 150 -19.96 -11.68 2.85
CA ASN A 150 -19.74 -12.99 2.21
C ASN A 150 -18.51 -13.63 2.86
N PHE A 151 -18.65 -14.89 3.32
CA PHE A 151 -17.80 -15.60 4.28
C PHE A 151 -18.19 -15.33 5.75
N ASP A 152 -18.89 -16.31 6.34
CA ASP A 152 -19.63 -16.38 7.62
C ASP A 152 -18.88 -15.91 8.91
N THR A 153 -17.68 -15.35 8.78
CA THR A 153 -16.80 -14.88 9.86
C THR A 153 -16.28 -13.45 9.69
N ASP A 154 -16.35 -12.86 8.48
CA ASP A 154 -15.90 -11.49 8.23
C ASP A 154 -16.86 -10.46 8.84
N LYS A 155 -16.29 -9.47 9.54
CA LYS A 155 -17.04 -8.41 10.24
C LYS A 155 -16.73 -7.03 9.71
N PHE A 156 -15.60 -6.86 9.03
CA PHE A 156 -15.15 -5.59 8.49
C PHE A 156 -14.99 -5.69 6.98
N LYS A 157 -15.31 -4.59 6.30
CA LYS A 157 -15.08 -4.42 4.87
C LYS A 157 -14.45 -3.06 4.64
N LEU A 158 -13.37 -3.04 3.86
CA LEU A 158 -12.65 -1.84 3.47
C LEU A 158 -12.81 -1.61 1.97
N THR A 159 -13.10 -0.37 1.59
CA THR A 159 -13.04 0.07 0.19
C THR A 159 -12.07 1.25 0.07
N ALA A 160 -11.16 1.17 -0.89
CA ALA A 160 -10.16 2.20 -1.12
C ALA A 160 -9.93 2.44 -2.61
N VAL A 161 -9.44 3.64 -2.93
CA VAL A 161 -8.91 3.99 -4.25
C VAL A 161 -7.41 4.15 -4.12
N ALA A 162 -6.67 3.35 -4.87
CA ALA A 162 -5.23 3.41 -4.98
C ALA A 162 -4.82 4.16 -6.24
N ARG A 163 -4.08 5.26 -6.09
CA ARG A 163 -3.53 6.05 -7.20
C ARG A 163 -2.03 5.86 -7.34
N GLY A 164 -1.56 5.91 -8.59
CA GLY A 164 -0.16 5.71 -8.91
C GLY A 164 0.01 5.31 -10.36
N GLY A 165 0.93 4.37 -10.61
CA GLY A 165 1.36 4.04 -11.96
C GLY A 165 2.17 2.76 -12.04
N LEU A 166 2.47 2.35 -13.27
CA LEU A 166 3.23 1.14 -13.54
C LEU A 166 4.72 1.34 -13.28
N PHE A 167 5.32 0.38 -12.58
CA PHE A 167 6.75 0.27 -12.37
C PHE A 167 7.46 -0.21 -13.65
N ASP A 168 8.60 0.41 -13.96
CA ASP A 168 9.46 0.08 -15.07
C ASP A 168 10.90 -0.02 -14.54
N ALA A 169 11.42 -1.23 -14.45
CA ALA A 169 12.75 -1.51 -13.92
C ALA A 169 13.90 -0.83 -14.70
N THR A 170 13.63 -0.34 -15.92
CA THR A 170 14.62 0.41 -16.71
C THR A 170 14.65 1.90 -16.40
N LYS A 171 13.59 2.43 -15.75
CA LYS A 171 13.41 3.85 -15.50
C LYS A 171 13.37 4.21 -14.01
N HIS A 172 12.86 3.31 -13.18
CA HIS A 172 12.60 3.57 -11.77
C HIS A 172 13.62 2.88 -10.87
N SER A 173 14.04 3.60 -9.85
CA SER A 173 14.91 3.13 -8.78
C SER A 173 14.18 2.09 -7.93
N GLN A 174 14.80 0.92 -7.79
CA GLN A 174 14.30 -0.18 -6.97
C GLN A 174 14.97 -0.15 -5.60
N GLY A 175 14.15 -0.13 -4.55
CA GLY A 175 14.56 -0.31 -3.17
C GLY A 175 14.69 -1.80 -2.84
N THR A 176 14.12 -2.21 -1.71
CA THR A 176 14.17 -3.60 -1.26
C THR A 176 12.86 -4.31 -1.59
N GLU A 177 12.95 -5.51 -2.16
CA GLU A 177 11.78 -6.33 -2.45
C GLU A 177 11.09 -6.76 -1.14
N VAL A 178 9.76 -6.67 -1.10
CA VAL A 178 8.96 -7.23 -0.02
C VAL A 178 8.33 -8.53 -0.52
N LYS A 179 8.59 -9.64 0.18
CA LYS A 179 8.09 -10.98 -0.16
C LYS A 179 6.71 -11.25 0.39
N ALA A 180 6.46 -10.83 1.62
CA ALA A 180 5.20 -11.09 2.31
C ALA A 180 4.91 -10.09 3.43
N VAL A 181 3.61 -9.83 3.64
CA VAL A 181 3.11 -9.20 4.87
C VAL A 181 2.97 -10.29 5.93
N THR A 182 3.29 -10.00 7.19
CA THR A 182 3.24 -11.01 8.27
C THR A 182 2.27 -10.62 9.39
N TYR A 183 1.73 -11.62 10.08
CA TYR A 183 1.00 -11.44 11.35
C TYR A 183 1.95 -11.24 12.55
N SER A 184 3.26 -11.33 12.35
CA SER A 184 4.23 -11.21 13.44
C SER A 184 4.20 -9.78 13.99
N ASN A 185 3.83 -9.65 15.26
CA ASN A 185 3.71 -8.35 15.93
C ASN A 185 2.80 -7.35 15.20
N LEU A 186 1.77 -7.84 14.50
CA LEU A 186 0.80 -6.97 13.83
C LEU A 186 -0.09 -6.31 14.88
N GLN A 187 -0.15 -4.99 14.86
CA GLN A 187 -0.91 -4.20 15.84
C GLN A 187 -1.67 -3.06 15.17
N VAL A 188 -2.90 -2.82 15.65
CA VAL A 188 -3.69 -1.62 15.36
C VAL A 188 -4.04 -0.98 16.71
N VAL A 189 -3.52 0.21 16.95
CA VAL A 189 -3.59 0.89 18.26
C VAL A 189 -4.35 2.19 18.13
N ASP A 190 -5.53 2.25 18.76
CA ASP A 190 -6.28 3.49 18.95
C ASP A 190 -5.66 4.28 20.14
N LYS A 191 -5.03 5.43 19.89
CA LYS A 191 -4.46 6.30 20.94
C LYS A 191 -5.51 7.25 21.50
N GLU A 192 -5.31 7.66 22.76
CA GLU A 192 -6.22 8.55 23.50
C GLU A 192 -6.41 9.93 22.84
N GLU A 193 -5.46 10.38 22.02
CA GLU A 193 -5.52 11.67 21.31
C GLU A 193 -6.31 11.63 19.99
N GLY A 194 -7.00 10.52 19.70
CA GLY A 194 -7.72 10.34 18.43
C GLY A 194 -6.77 10.09 17.26
N ARG A 195 -5.60 9.53 17.52
CA ARG A 195 -4.64 9.06 16.52
C ARG A 195 -4.70 7.53 16.46
N VAL A 196 -4.68 6.97 15.26
CA VAL A 196 -4.53 5.53 15.07
C VAL A 196 -3.11 5.26 14.62
N GLU A 197 -2.47 4.25 15.22
CA GLU A 197 -1.14 3.77 14.85
C GLU A 197 -1.23 2.30 14.43
N THR A 198 -0.45 1.89 13.43
CA THR A 198 -0.31 0.50 13.05
C THR A 198 1.16 0.08 13.00
N TYR A 199 1.41 -1.18 13.34
CA TYR A 199 2.74 -1.78 13.29
C TYR A 199 2.65 -3.09 12.52
N VAL A 200 3.39 -3.20 11.43
CA VAL A 200 3.35 -4.38 10.55
C VAL A 200 4.77 -4.79 10.18
N ILE A 201 5.12 -6.05 10.43
CA ILE A 201 6.39 -6.62 9.97
C ILE A 201 6.20 -7.22 8.58
N VAL A 202 7.11 -6.89 7.66
CA VAL A 202 7.15 -7.45 6.32
C VAL A 202 8.47 -8.19 6.08
N ASP A 203 8.37 -9.35 5.43
CA ASP A 203 9.49 -10.20 5.01
C ASP A 203 10.11 -9.61 3.74
N ILE A 204 11.43 -9.44 3.74
CA ILE A 204 12.22 -8.80 2.67
C ILE A 204 13.25 -9.76 2.08
#